data_AF-A0A1H1PLH7-F1
#
_entry.id   AF-A0A1H1PLH7-F1
#
_cell.length_a   1.000
_cell.length_b   1.000
_cell.length_c   1.000
_cell.angle_alpha   90.00
_cell.angle_beta   90.00
_cell.angle_gamma   90.00
#
_symmetry.space_group_name_H-M   'P 1'
#
loop_
_entity.id
_entity.type
_entity.pdbx_description
1 polymer ?
#
loop_
_entity_poly.entity_id
_entity_poly.type
_entity_poly.pdbx_seq_one_letter_code
_entity_poly.pdbx_strand_id
1 'polypeptide(L)'
;MKKVVFIMCCIFSTTLLAQQTFFETLESHGENAQYQRYGDIYKTDKGKNAATSSAGKVEVEIHFVDAIYAGITTQYIYKNKPTLIDNFDGATNSVVKQIGFPNTSVLVNEAKNSGYVAMDNYLFFIEGFSEDYTDFRKIARFYILDGSAKKDKPKGKKKGKFWKQLKSSVVYQTNENINQGTGPEYEEAMARDLTNEVKAYLKQMKAKQNTYTLTASDKADLELLKQTVADYGVYVRKKNKEFWDTPEGKEMMRNNKYARLATKRHLENCRLSKTACDDPLHD
;
A
#
# COMPACT_ATOMS: atom_id res chain seq x y z
N MET A 1 61.47 -2.04 29.62
CA MET A 1 60.04 -2.30 29.87
C MET A 1 59.24 -1.86 28.66
N LYS A 2 58.56 -2.80 27.98
CA LYS A 2 57.80 -2.56 26.75
C LYS A 2 56.56 -1.72 27.06
N LYS A 3 56.41 -0.56 26.41
CA LYS A 3 55.19 0.26 26.50
C LYS A 3 54.14 -0.38 25.60
N VAL A 4 53.21 -1.12 26.20
CA VAL A 4 52.02 -1.61 25.50
C VAL A 4 51.07 -0.43 25.34
N VAL A 5 50.95 0.07 24.12
CA VAL A 5 49.95 1.06 23.74
C VAL A 5 48.62 0.31 23.63
N PHE A 6 47.72 0.56 24.58
CA PHE A 6 46.36 0.03 24.56
C PHE A 6 45.58 0.81 23.50
N ILE A 7 45.47 0.25 22.28
CA ILE A 7 44.59 0.78 21.25
C ILE A 7 43.17 0.40 21.68
N MET A 8 42.48 1.35 22.30
CA MET A 8 41.05 1.28 22.59
C MET A 8 40.31 1.35 21.26
N CYS A 9 40.01 0.19 20.66
CA CYS A 9 39.06 0.10 19.56
C CYS A 9 37.71 0.62 20.09
N CYS A 10 37.34 1.84 19.73
CA CYS A 10 35.96 2.29 19.78
C CYS A 10 35.17 1.39 18.83
N ILE A 11 34.62 0.30 19.36
CA ILE A 11 33.49 -0.37 18.76
C ILE A 11 32.39 0.69 18.77
N PHE A 12 32.22 1.39 17.65
CA PHE A 12 30.99 2.11 17.38
C PHE A 12 29.91 1.04 17.36
N SER A 13 29.31 0.77 18.52
CA SER A 13 28.00 0.17 18.60
C SER A 13 27.07 1.20 17.96
N THR A 14 26.94 1.13 16.64
CA THR A 14 25.79 1.70 15.97
C THR A 14 24.62 1.03 16.68
N THR A 15 23.89 1.80 17.49
CA THR A 15 22.55 1.42 17.87
C THR A 15 21.77 1.41 16.56
N LEU A 16 21.86 0.29 15.84
CA LEU A 16 20.91 -0.11 14.81
C LEU A 16 19.57 -0.04 15.52
N LEU A 17 18.88 1.09 15.39
CA LEU A 17 17.44 1.08 15.54
C LEU A 17 17.00 0.00 14.57
N ALA A 18 16.62 -1.16 15.10
CA ALA A 18 16.29 -2.31 14.29
C ALA A 18 15.17 -1.86 13.34
N GLN A 19 15.44 -1.86 12.04
CA GLN A 19 14.44 -1.47 11.05
C GLN A 19 13.20 -2.35 11.27
N GLN A 20 12.07 -1.69 11.52
CA GLN A 20 10.80 -2.38 11.74
C GLN A 20 10.39 -3.13 10.48
N THR A 21 9.85 -4.33 10.67
CA THR A 21 9.18 -5.07 9.61
C THR A 21 7.90 -4.35 9.18
N PHE A 22 7.32 -4.81 8.08
CA PHE A 22 6.04 -4.34 7.57
C PHE A 22 4.95 -4.34 8.65
N PHE A 23 4.77 -5.47 9.34
CA PHE A 23 3.72 -5.60 10.35
C PHE A 23 4.06 -4.87 11.65
N GLU A 24 5.32 -4.93 12.11
CA GLU A 24 5.78 -4.15 13.28
C GLU A 24 5.54 -2.65 13.08
N THR A 25 5.73 -2.14 11.86
CA THR A 25 5.44 -0.73 11.53
C THR A 25 3.96 -0.45 11.68
N LEU A 26 3.09 -1.25 11.05
CA LEU A 26 1.64 -1.05 11.11
C LEU A 26 1.08 -1.15 12.53
N GLU A 27 1.54 -2.12 13.32
CA GLU A 27 1.14 -2.24 14.73
C GLU A 27 1.56 -1.03 15.56
N SER A 28 2.75 -0.47 15.30
CA SER A 28 3.24 0.68 16.03
C SER A 28 2.40 1.95 15.81
N HIS A 29 1.58 1.99 14.77
CA HIS A 29 0.62 3.08 14.51
C HIS A 29 -0.64 2.98 15.36
N GLY A 30 -0.88 1.84 16.00
CA GLY A 30 -2.02 1.59 16.87
C GLY A 30 -3.28 1.11 16.15
N GLU A 31 -4.22 0.61 16.95
CA GLU A 31 -5.53 0.16 16.49
C GLU A 31 -6.32 1.34 15.92
N ASN A 32 -6.98 1.14 14.77
CA ASN A 32 -7.74 2.17 14.05
C ASN A 32 -6.89 3.33 13.51
N ALA A 33 -5.60 3.11 13.24
CA ALA A 33 -4.76 4.09 12.57
C ALA A 33 -5.36 4.53 11.22
N GLN A 34 -5.48 5.85 11.05
CA GLN A 34 -5.99 6.47 9.82
C GLN A 34 -4.86 7.15 9.07
N TYR A 35 -4.93 7.07 7.73
CA TYR A 35 -3.92 7.65 6.87
C TYR A 35 -4.54 8.60 5.85
N GLN A 36 -3.89 9.72 5.60
CA GLN A 36 -4.17 10.56 4.45
C GLN A 36 -3.59 9.92 3.19
N ARG A 37 -4.44 9.66 2.20
CA ARG A 37 -4.04 9.08 0.91
C ARG A 37 -3.58 10.16 -0.08
N TYR A 38 -2.52 9.81 -0.80
CA TYR A 38 -1.96 10.56 -1.90
C TYR A 38 -1.74 9.68 -3.15
N GLY A 39 -1.75 10.30 -4.32
CA GLY A 39 -1.45 9.67 -5.60
C GLY A 39 0.05 9.41 -5.80
N ASP A 40 0.46 9.32 -7.06
CA ASP A 40 1.86 9.23 -7.44
C ASP A 40 2.61 10.55 -7.18
N ILE A 41 3.92 10.45 -6.95
CA ILE A 41 4.79 11.60 -6.77
C ILE A 41 5.28 12.05 -8.14
N TYR A 42 5.00 13.30 -8.49
CA TYR A 42 5.46 13.92 -9.73
C TYR A 42 6.28 15.19 -9.46
N LYS A 43 6.99 15.66 -10.48
CA LYS A 43 7.73 16.92 -10.44
C LYS A 43 6.87 18.03 -11.03
N THR A 44 6.72 19.12 -10.29
CA THR A 44 6.15 20.37 -10.81
C THR A 44 7.11 21.02 -11.81
N ASP A 45 6.64 21.99 -12.60
CA ASP A 45 7.47 22.78 -13.52
C ASP A 45 8.66 23.47 -12.84
N LYS A 46 8.57 23.68 -11.51
CA LYS A 46 9.63 24.26 -10.67
C LYS A 46 10.57 23.20 -10.06
N GLY A 47 10.48 21.94 -10.51
CA GLY A 47 11.30 20.82 -10.04
C GLY A 47 10.98 20.30 -8.64
N LYS A 48 9.94 20.83 -7.97
CA LYS A 48 9.51 20.38 -6.64
C LYS A 48 8.64 19.12 -6.73
N ASN A 49 8.77 18.22 -5.76
CA ASN A 49 7.86 17.08 -5.62
C ASN A 49 6.45 17.57 -5.28
N ALA A 50 5.45 16.91 -5.83
CA ALA A 50 4.05 17.09 -5.49
C ALA A 50 3.30 15.78 -5.64
N ALA A 51 2.16 15.67 -4.95
CA ALA A 51 1.21 14.58 -5.13
C ALA A 51 -0.22 15.10 -4.92
N THR A 52 -1.17 14.48 -5.62
CA THR A 52 -2.59 14.75 -5.42
C THR A 52 -3.08 14.07 -4.15
N SER A 53 -4.00 14.71 -3.43
CA SER A 53 -4.62 14.15 -2.22
C SER A 53 -6.08 13.80 -2.47
N SER A 54 -6.59 12.80 -1.74
CA SER A 54 -8.01 12.46 -1.74
C SER A 54 -8.73 13.01 -0.50
N ALA A 55 -10.02 13.30 -0.61
CA ALA A 55 -10.80 13.90 0.47
C ALA A 55 -11.08 12.95 1.67
N GLY A 56 -10.98 11.63 1.48
CA GLY A 56 -11.19 10.63 2.53
C GLY A 56 -9.89 10.09 3.11
N LYS A 57 -10.04 9.25 4.14
CA LYS A 57 -8.95 8.60 4.86
C LYS A 57 -8.84 7.14 4.47
N VAL A 58 -7.73 6.52 4.82
CA VAL A 58 -7.51 5.09 4.65
C VAL A 58 -7.31 4.45 6.00
N GLU A 59 -7.97 3.33 6.21
CA GLU A 59 -7.78 2.45 7.35
C GLU A 59 -7.15 1.15 6.87
N VAL A 60 -6.31 0.57 7.73
CA VAL A 60 -5.59 -0.67 7.48
C VAL A 60 -6.01 -1.69 8.53
N GLU A 61 -6.58 -2.79 8.08
CA GLU A 61 -6.91 -3.94 8.90
C GLU A 61 -5.84 -5.00 8.71
N ILE A 62 -5.21 -5.46 9.81
CA ILE A 62 -4.22 -6.53 9.79
C ILE A 62 -4.95 -7.86 9.98
N HIS A 63 -4.70 -8.80 9.07
CA HIS A 63 -5.28 -10.14 9.11
C HIS A 63 -4.31 -11.13 9.73
N PHE A 64 -4.86 -12.09 10.47
CA PHE A 64 -4.10 -13.13 11.15
C PHE A 64 -4.69 -14.52 10.87
N VAL A 65 -3.82 -15.53 10.86
CA VAL A 65 -4.19 -16.95 11.00
C VAL A 65 -3.66 -17.41 12.35
N ASP A 66 -4.57 -17.73 13.27
CA ASP A 66 -4.30 -17.89 14.70
C ASP A 66 -3.61 -16.65 15.30
N ALA A 67 -2.27 -16.60 15.29
CA ALA A 67 -1.49 -15.44 15.74
C ALA A 67 -0.41 -15.01 14.72
N ILE A 68 -0.44 -15.58 13.52
CA ILE A 68 0.54 -15.34 12.45
C ILE A 68 -0.03 -14.27 11.54
N TYR A 69 0.74 -13.21 11.26
CA TYR A 69 0.34 -12.24 10.25
C TYR A 69 0.06 -12.92 8.92
N ALA A 70 -1.12 -12.70 8.37
CA ALA A 70 -1.55 -13.24 7.09
C ALA A 70 -1.51 -12.19 5.99
N GLY A 71 -1.76 -10.93 6.33
CA GLY A 71 -1.82 -9.85 5.35
C GLY A 71 -2.56 -8.62 5.86
N ILE A 72 -3.05 -7.80 4.93
CA ILE A 72 -3.84 -6.62 5.26
C ILE A 72 -5.03 -6.42 4.31
N THR A 73 -6.05 -5.71 4.79
CA THR A 73 -7.05 -5.05 3.95
C THR A 73 -6.92 -3.55 4.11
N THR A 74 -7.03 -2.80 3.01
CA THR A 74 -7.08 -1.33 3.04
C THR A 74 -8.45 -0.83 2.60
N GLN A 75 -9.02 0.07 3.40
CA GLN A 75 -10.36 0.60 3.17
C GLN A 75 -10.30 2.13 3.07
N TYR A 76 -10.95 2.70 2.06
CA TYR A 76 -11.12 4.14 1.93
C TYR A 76 -12.39 4.56 2.67
N ILE A 77 -12.24 5.47 3.61
CA ILE A 77 -13.33 6.00 4.43
C ILE A 77 -13.67 7.40 3.95
N TYR A 78 -14.87 7.56 3.39
CA TYR A 78 -15.40 8.87 3.01
C TYR A 78 -16.81 9.04 3.55
N LYS A 79 -17.04 10.10 4.32
CA LYS A 79 -18.33 10.35 5.00
C LYS A 79 -18.83 9.13 5.78
N ASN A 80 -17.93 8.48 6.52
CA ASN A 80 -18.19 7.26 7.30
C ASN A 80 -18.68 6.06 6.47
N LYS A 81 -18.44 6.06 5.15
CA LYS A 81 -18.71 4.92 4.29
C LYS A 81 -17.38 4.26 3.90
N PRO A 82 -17.13 3.02 4.33
CA PRO A 82 -15.96 2.27 3.91
C PRO A 82 -16.14 1.73 2.50
N THR A 83 -15.07 1.83 1.71
CA THR A 83 -14.95 1.20 0.40
C THR A 83 -13.65 0.41 0.37
N LEU A 84 -13.73 -0.89 0.08
CA LEU A 84 -12.54 -1.73 -0.12
C LEU A 84 -11.67 -1.14 -1.23
N ILE A 85 -10.39 -0.89 -0.93
CA ILE A 85 -9.41 -0.49 -1.94
C ILE A 85 -8.67 -1.73 -2.42
N ASP A 86 -8.05 -2.46 -1.49
CA ASP A 86 -7.24 -3.63 -1.79
C ASP A 86 -7.38 -4.67 -0.68
N ASN A 87 -7.47 -5.93 -1.09
CA ASN A 87 -7.37 -7.08 -0.20
C ASN A 87 -6.06 -7.82 -0.46
N PHE A 88 -5.10 -7.63 0.45
CA PHE A 88 -3.82 -8.34 0.50
C PHE A 88 -3.82 -9.33 1.68
N ASP A 89 -4.91 -10.07 1.86
CA ASP A 89 -4.97 -11.14 2.84
C ASP A 89 -4.43 -12.45 2.25
N GLY A 90 -3.25 -12.88 2.72
CA GLY A 90 -2.62 -14.14 2.32
C GLY A 90 -3.37 -15.40 2.77
N ALA A 91 -4.29 -15.30 3.74
CA ALA A 91 -5.12 -16.43 4.16
C ALA A 91 -6.24 -16.74 3.15
N THR A 92 -6.69 -15.73 2.41
CA THR A 92 -7.78 -15.86 1.42
C THR A 92 -7.32 -15.67 -0.03
N ASN A 93 -6.07 -15.23 -0.25
CA ASN A 93 -5.54 -14.92 -1.57
C ASN A 93 -4.14 -15.51 -1.80
N SER A 94 -4.07 -16.60 -2.57
CA SER A 94 -2.83 -17.37 -2.77
C SER A 94 -1.73 -16.62 -3.53
N VAL A 95 -2.07 -15.57 -4.29
CA VAL A 95 -1.09 -14.74 -4.99
C VAL A 95 -0.47 -13.66 -4.10
N VAL A 96 -0.97 -13.51 -2.87
CA VAL A 96 -0.38 -12.60 -1.87
C VAL A 96 0.73 -13.32 -1.12
N LYS A 97 1.93 -12.74 -1.11
CA LYS A 97 3.10 -13.27 -0.41
C LYS A 97 3.73 -12.25 0.51
N GLN A 98 4.35 -12.75 1.57
CA GLN A 98 5.18 -11.99 2.48
C GLN A 98 6.65 -12.20 2.11
N ILE A 99 7.31 -11.14 1.65
CA ILE A 99 8.72 -11.20 1.28
C ILE A 99 9.57 -11.07 2.54
N GLY A 100 10.29 -12.15 2.85
CA GLY A 100 11.26 -12.19 3.95
C GLY A 100 10.69 -12.59 5.31
N PHE A 101 9.57 -13.31 5.35
CA PHE A 101 8.99 -13.88 6.57
C PHE A 101 10.07 -14.52 7.48
N PRO A 102 10.03 -14.31 8.81
CA PRO A 102 9.06 -13.47 9.55
C PRO A 102 9.42 -11.97 9.50
N ASN A 103 10.62 -11.62 9.03
CA ASN A 103 11.08 -10.24 8.86
C ASN A 103 10.50 -9.58 7.60
N THR A 104 9.19 -9.65 7.44
CA THR A 104 8.49 -9.24 6.22
C THR A 104 8.77 -7.78 5.89
N SER A 105 9.27 -7.51 4.69
CA SER A 105 9.51 -6.14 4.19
C SER A 105 8.47 -5.67 3.18
N VAL A 106 7.89 -6.62 2.46
CA VAL A 106 6.90 -6.37 1.41
C VAL A 106 5.77 -7.38 1.53
N LEU A 107 4.55 -6.89 1.40
CA LEU A 107 3.37 -7.72 1.14
C LEU A 107 2.99 -7.57 -0.33
N VAL A 108 3.29 -8.57 -1.15
CA VAL A 108 3.22 -8.49 -2.61
C VAL A 108 2.11 -9.34 -3.19
N ASN A 109 1.47 -8.85 -4.23
CA ASN A 109 0.66 -9.63 -5.15
C ASN A 109 1.54 -10.05 -6.33
N GLU A 110 1.98 -11.32 -6.35
CA GLU A 110 2.94 -11.82 -7.34
C GLU A 110 2.38 -11.73 -8.77
N ALA A 111 1.08 -11.95 -8.96
CA ALA A 111 0.45 -11.91 -10.27
C ALA A 111 0.46 -10.51 -10.89
N LYS A 112 0.44 -9.46 -10.07
CA LYS A 112 0.44 -8.06 -10.52
C LYS A 112 1.81 -7.39 -10.41
N ASN A 113 2.79 -8.06 -9.78
CA ASN A 113 4.06 -7.48 -9.37
C ASN A 113 3.87 -6.10 -8.69
N SER A 114 2.96 -6.05 -7.71
CA SER A 114 2.65 -4.84 -6.96
C SER A 114 2.27 -5.18 -5.52
N GLY A 115 2.44 -4.24 -4.61
CA GLY A 115 2.29 -4.56 -3.19
C GLY A 115 2.59 -3.41 -2.27
N TYR A 116 2.57 -3.71 -0.98
CA TYR A 116 2.72 -2.73 0.09
C TYR A 116 4.07 -2.81 0.77
N VAL A 117 4.59 -1.63 1.11
CA VAL A 117 5.74 -1.43 2.00
C VAL A 117 5.29 -0.46 3.10
N ALA A 118 5.59 -0.77 4.36
CA ALA A 118 5.30 0.09 5.49
C ALA A 118 6.63 0.42 6.19
N MET A 119 6.90 1.71 6.38
CA MET A 119 8.09 2.19 7.10
C MET A 119 7.82 3.57 7.67
N ASP A 120 8.39 3.86 8.84
CA ASP A 120 8.11 5.08 9.61
C ASP A 120 6.60 5.35 9.65
N ASN A 121 6.17 6.59 9.43
CA ASN A 121 4.76 7.00 9.43
C ASN A 121 4.04 6.77 8.08
N TYR A 122 4.56 5.88 7.23
CA TYR A 122 4.10 5.73 5.85
C TYR A 122 3.70 4.31 5.50
N LEU A 123 2.69 4.22 4.64
CA LEU A 123 2.37 3.04 3.87
C LEU A 123 2.51 3.41 2.38
N PHE A 124 3.17 2.56 1.60
CA PHE A 124 3.42 2.77 0.18
C PHE A 124 2.82 1.61 -0.60
N PHE A 125 2.12 1.93 -1.68
CA PHE A 125 1.77 0.93 -2.69
C PHE A 125 2.69 1.09 -3.89
N ILE A 126 3.45 0.04 -4.13
CA ILE A 126 4.55 -0.02 -5.08
C ILE A 126 4.14 -0.89 -6.27
N GLU A 127 4.59 -0.51 -7.46
CA GLU A 127 4.46 -1.31 -8.67
C GLU A 127 5.82 -1.62 -9.29
N GLY A 128 5.94 -2.83 -9.83
CA GLY A 128 7.09 -3.28 -10.60
C GLY A 128 8.32 -3.48 -9.73
N PHE A 129 8.25 -4.36 -8.73
CA PHE A 129 9.41 -4.76 -7.94
C PHE A 129 10.46 -5.46 -8.81
N SER A 130 11.73 -5.29 -8.46
CA SER A 130 12.83 -6.13 -8.95
C SER A 130 12.69 -7.56 -8.43
N GLU A 131 13.40 -8.51 -9.07
CA GLU A 131 13.38 -9.93 -8.67
C GLU A 131 13.84 -10.17 -7.22
N ASP A 132 14.77 -9.35 -6.73
CA ASP A 132 15.30 -9.44 -5.37
C ASP A 132 14.53 -8.58 -4.35
N TYR A 133 13.49 -7.87 -4.80
CA TYR A 133 12.66 -6.95 -4.01
C TYR A 133 13.43 -5.81 -3.33
N THR A 134 14.58 -5.40 -3.86
CA THR A 134 15.35 -4.25 -3.34
C THR A 134 15.19 -2.96 -4.14
N ASP A 135 14.52 -3.04 -5.29
CA ASP A 135 14.21 -1.92 -6.18
C ASP A 135 12.79 -2.06 -6.73
N PHE A 136 12.27 -0.98 -7.32
CA PHE A 136 10.95 -0.92 -7.91
C PHE A 136 10.83 0.19 -8.97
N ARG A 137 9.81 0.07 -9.83
CA ARG A 137 9.53 1.02 -10.91
C ARG A 137 8.92 2.33 -10.41
N LYS A 138 7.86 2.27 -9.59
CA LYS A 138 7.22 3.49 -9.05
C LYS A 138 6.45 3.27 -7.75
N ILE A 139 6.29 4.35 -6.98
CA ILE A 139 5.28 4.50 -5.93
C ILE A 139 4.00 4.97 -6.61
N ALA A 140 2.99 4.11 -6.73
CA ALA A 140 1.74 4.45 -7.41
C ALA A 140 0.77 5.25 -6.53
N ARG A 141 0.87 5.06 -5.21
CA ARG A 141 0.14 5.81 -4.18
C ARG A 141 0.84 5.61 -2.85
N PHE A 142 0.71 6.57 -1.97
CA PHE A 142 1.24 6.50 -0.62
C PHE A 142 0.27 7.09 0.37
N TYR A 143 0.44 6.71 1.63
CA TYR A 143 -0.44 7.07 2.72
C TYR A 143 0.43 7.56 3.87
N ILE A 144 0.08 8.71 4.43
CA ILE A 144 0.78 9.28 5.58
C ILE A 144 -0.14 9.15 6.79
N LEU A 145 0.38 8.59 7.88
CA LEU A 145 -0.34 8.45 9.14
C LEU A 145 -0.80 9.83 9.64
N ASP A 146 -2.08 9.94 9.99
CA ASP A 146 -2.64 11.20 10.50
C ASP A 146 -2.02 11.57 11.86
N GLY A 147 -1.64 12.85 12.02
CA GLY A 147 -1.06 13.36 13.25
C GLY A 147 0.41 12.98 13.47
N SER A 148 1.07 12.44 12.45
CA SER A 148 2.48 12.02 12.48
C SER A 148 3.48 13.17 12.38
N ALA A 149 3.05 14.36 11.94
CA ALA A 149 3.95 15.51 11.88
C ALA A 149 4.45 15.86 13.29
N LYS A 150 5.78 16.00 13.43
CA LYS A 150 6.38 16.46 14.68
C LYS A 150 5.80 17.83 15.01
N LYS A 151 5.11 17.94 16.15
CA LYS A 151 4.76 19.23 16.77
C LYS A 151 6.03 19.89 17.29
N ASP A 152 6.90 20.35 16.40
CA ASP A 152 7.81 21.43 16.74
C ASP A 152 6.92 22.65 16.97
N LYS A 153 6.40 22.81 18.21
CA LYS A 153 5.99 24.13 18.67
C LYS A 153 7.28 24.95 18.70
N PRO A 154 7.49 25.95 17.83
CA PRO A 154 8.38 27.00 18.24
C PRO A 154 7.66 27.64 19.44
N LYS A 155 8.30 27.70 20.61
CA LYS A 155 7.94 28.72 21.60
C LYS A 155 8.23 30.08 20.96
N GLY A 156 7.33 30.52 20.09
CA GLY A 156 7.43 31.77 19.34
C GLY A 156 6.66 32.86 20.06
N LYS A 157 7.40 33.92 20.44
CA LYS A 157 6.87 35.23 20.85
C LYS A 157 5.62 35.62 20.05
N LYS A 158 4.60 36.09 20.75
CA LYS A 158 3.36 36.69 20.18
C LYS A 158 3.73 37.67 19.05
N LYS A 159 3.54 37.28 17.78
CA LYS A 159 3.48 38.21 16.65
C LYS A 159 2.01 38.49 16.32
N GLY A 160 1.72 39.77 16.14
CA GLY A 160 0.39 40.37 16.24
C GLY A 160 -0.64 39.94 15.20
N LYS A 161 -1.90 40.27 15.50
CA LYS A 161 -3.15 39.93 14.81
C LYS A 161 -3.20 40.24 13.30
N PHE A 162 -2.24 40.99 12.75
CA PHE A 162 -2.21 41.39 11.34
C PHE A 162 -1.88 40.24 10.37
N TRP A 163 -1.04 39.28 10.77
CA TRP A 163 -0.69 38.12 9.92
C TRP A 163 -1.77 37.03 9.86
N LYS A 164 -2.73 37.03 10.80
CA LYS A 164 -3.86 36.09 10.78
C LYS A 164 -4.86 36.41 9.67
N GLN A 165 -5.04 37.69 9.33
CA GLN A 165 -5.90 38.09 8.22
C GLN A 165 -5.26 37.84 6.84
N LEU A 166 -3.94 37.99 6.71
CA LEU A 166 -3.25 37.67 5.44
C LEU A 166 -3.14 36.17 5.16
N LYS A 167 -3.01 35.32 6.19
CA LYS A 167 -3.01 33.85 6.02
C LYS A 167 -4.39 33.26 5.79
N SER A 168 -5.47 33.94 6.16
CA SER A 168 -6.84 33.52 5.85
C SER A 168 -7.30 33.91 4.44
N SER A 169 -6.53 34.75 3.72
CA SER A 169 -6.93 35.28 2.40
C SER A 169 -5.92 35.04 1.29
N VAL A 170 -4.89 34.21 1.51
CA VAL A 170 -4.00 33.75 0.43
C VAL A 170 -4.28 32.27 0.15
N VAL A 171 -5.51 32.02 -0.29
CA VAL A 171 -5.80 30.93 -1.23
C VAL A 171 -5.52 31.54 -2.60
N TYR A 172 -4.25 31.59 -3.03
CA TYR A 172 -3.97 31.71 -4.46
C TYR A 172 -4.29 30.36 -5.09
N GLN A 173 -5.59 30.15 -5.36
CA GLN A 173 -6.04 29.28 -6.43
C GLN A 173 -5.59 29.92 -7.75
N THR A 174 -4.33 29.70 -8.12
CA THR A 174 -4.01 29.62 -9.55
C THR A 174 -4.60 28.30 -10.05
N ASN A 175 -5.24 28.31 -11.21
CA ASN A 175 -5.99 27.20 -11.81
C ASN A 175 -5.17 25.93 -12.14
N GLU A 176 -4.00 25.74 -11.52
CA GLU A 176 -3.07 24.62 -11.78
C GLU A 176 -3.08 23.53 -10.69
N ASN A 177 -3.72 23.76 -9.53
CA ASN A 177 -3.50 22.91 -8.33
C ASN A 177 -4.78 22.43 -7.64
N ILE A 178 -5.87 22.20 -8.38
CA ILE A 178 -7.09 21.60 -7.83
C ILE A 178 -6.72 20.15 -7.43
N ASN A 179 -6.63 19.88 -6.13
CA ASN A 179 -6.32 18.59 -5.49
C ASN A 179 -4.86 18.31 -5.05
N GLN A 180 -3.94 19.27 -5.07
CA GLN A 180 -2.65 19.04 -4.41
C GLN A 180 -2.80 18.90 -2.90
N GLY A 181 -2.00 18.00 -2.30
CA GLY A 181 -1.93 17.86 -0.85
C GLY A 181 -1.55 19.16 -0.15
N THR A 182 -2.03 19.33 1.09
CA THR A 182 -1.67 20.44 1.96
C THR A 182 -1.53 19.94 3.40
N GLY A 183 -0.73 20.62 4.22
CA GLY A 183 -0.53 20.27 5.63
C GLY A 183 0.91 19.88 5.95
N PRO A 184 1.28 19.88 7.24
CA PRO A 184 2.67 19.70 7.67
C PRO A 184 3.22 18.32 7.31
N GLU A 185 2.42 17.26 7.43
CA GLU A 185 2.80 15.90 7.03
C GLU A 185 3.13 15.82 5.52
N TYR A 186 2.31 16.46 4.69
CA TYR A 186 2.52 16.50 3.24
C TYR A 186 3.77 17.32 2.87
N GLU A 187 3.94 18.48 3.48
CA GLU A 187 5.11 19.34 3.23
C GLU A 187 6.42 18.64 3.61
N GLU A 188 6.43 17.93 4.74
CA GLU A 188 7.58 17.11 5.15
C GLU A 188 7.85 15.97 4.15
N ALA A 189 6.81 15.25 3.73
CA ALA A 189 6.92 14.18 2.75
C ALA A 189 7.46 14.68 1.39
N MET A 190 6.96 15.82 0.89
CA MET A 190 7.39 16.37 -0.40
C MET A 190 8.77 17.02 -0.36
N ALA A 191 9.30 17.34 0.82
CA ALA A 191 10.68 17.80 0.98
C ALA A 191 11.71 16.66 0.88
N ARG A 192 11.28 15.40 0.95
CA ARG A 192 12.11 14.20 0.99
C ARG A 192 12.11 13.47 -0.36
N ASP A 193 13.07 12.56 -0.51
CA ASP A 193 13.13 11.62 -1.64
C ASP A 193 12.58 10.25 -1.20
N LEU A 194 11.27 10.17 -1.08
CA LEU A 194 10.57 8.96 -0.61
C LEU A 194 10.89 7.72 -1.46
N THR A 195 11.15 7.90 -2.77
CA THR A 195 11.55 6.80 -3.65
C THR A 195 12.86 6.19 -3.19
N ASN A 196 13.90 7.01 -2.98
CA ASN A 196 15.19 6.52 -2.54
C ASN A 196 15.17 5.98 -1.10
N GLU A 197 14.35 6.57 -0.23
CA GLU A 197 14.18 6.08 1.14
C GLU A 197 13.54 4.69 1.18
N VAL A 198 12.48 4.44 0.40
CA VAL A 198 11.88 3.10 0.29
C VAL A 198 12.89 2.09 -0.27
N LYS A 199 13.68 2.44 -1.28
CA LYS A 199 14.75 1.55 -1.79
C LYS A 199 15.80 1.25 -0.72
N ALA A 200 16.18 2.26 0.07
CA ALA A 200 17.13 2.08 1.16
C ALA A 200 16.57 1.16 2.27
N TYR A 201 15.29 1.32 2.62
CA TYR A 201 14.57 0.43 3.53
C TYR A 201 14.59 -1.02 3.03
N LEU A 202 14.22 -1.25 1.77
CA LEU A 202 14.16 -2.59 1.18
C LEU A 202 15.53 -3.28 1.19
N LYS A 203 16.61 -2.54 0.87
CA LYS A 203 17.99 -3.07 0.94
C LYS A 203 18.40 -3.45 2.36
N GLN A 204 18.06 -2.63 3.34
CA GLN A 204 18.36 -2.92 4.75
C GLN A 204 17.58 -4.13 5.25
N MET A 205 16.30 -4.22 4.91
CA MET A 205 15.48 -5.38 5.25
C MET A 205 15.98 -6.65 4.57
N LYS A 206 16.41 -6.58 3.30
CA LYS A 206 17.02 -7.71 2.61
C LYS A 206 18.28 -8.20 3.33
N ALA A 207 19.12 -7.28 3.80
CA ALA A 207 20.29 -7.64 4.60
C ALA A 207 19.89 -8.33 5.92
N LYS A 208 18.89 -7.80 6.64
CA LYS A 208 18.32 -8.41 7.86
C LYS A 208 17.74 -9.81 7.59
N GLN A 209 17.10 -10.01 6.45
CA GLN A 209 16.53 -11.29 6.04
C GLN A 209 17.62 -12.31 5.68
N ASN A 210 18.67 -11.89 4.97
CA ASN A 210 19.77 -12.77 4.57
C ASN A 210 20.58 -13.30 5.76
N THR A 211 20.61 -12.58 6.88
CA THR A 211 21.29 -13.03 8.11
C THR A 211 20.38 -13.83 9.04
N TYR A 212 19.06 -13.88 8.77
CA TYR A 212 18.09 -14.60 9.58
C TYR A 212 17.99 -16.06 9.14
N THR A 213 18.01 -16.98 10.11
CA THR A 213 17.78 -18.41 9.86
C THR A 213 16.40 -18.80 10.39
N LEU A 214 15.53 -19.32 9.51
CA LEU A 214 14.20 -19.79 9.89
C LEU A 214 14.27 -20.87 10.97
N THR A 215 13.56 -20.63 12.06
CA THR A 215 13.34 -21.58 13.14
C THR A 215 12.37 -22.69 12.73
N ALA A 216 12.20 -23.70 13.58
CA ALA A 216 11.18 -24.72 13.37
C ALA A 216 9.76 -24.12 13.44
N SER A 217 9.55 -23.13 14.32
CA SER A 217 8.27 -22.41 14.42
C SER A 217 7.95 -21.68 13.13
N ASP A 218 8.90 -20.91 12.59
CA ASP A 218 8.68 -20.15 11.36
C ASP A 218 8.29 -21.05 10.17
N LYS A 219 8.88 -22.24 10.09
CA LYS A 219 8.55 -23.22 9.06
C LYS A 219 7.15 -23.79 9.23
N ALA A 220 6.74 -24.06 10.46
CA ALA A 220 5.38 -24.52 10.77
C ALA A 220 4.36 -23.42 10.46
N ASP A 221 4.65 -22.17 10.81
CA ASP A 221 3.81 -21.01 10.54
C ASP A 221 3.62 -20.79 9.03
N LEU A 222 4.71 -20.87 8.26
CA LEU A 222 4.65 -20.81 6.80
C LEU A 222 3.80 -21.94 6.20
N GLU A 223 3.87 -23.14 6.76
CA GLU A 223 3.07 -24.26 6.27
C GLU A 223 1.59 -24.09 6.61
N LEU A 224 1.28 -23.60 7.81
CA LEU A 224 -0.08 -23.28 8.22
C LEU A 224 -0.70 -22.20 7.32
N LEU A 225 0.03 -21.12 7.00
CA LEU A 225 -0.42 -20.09 6.06
C LEU A 225 -0.72 -20.68 4.66
N LYS A 226 0.17 -21.54 4.15
CA LYS A 226 -0.03 -22.20 2.85
C LYS A 226 -1.24 -23.13 2.85
N GLN A 227 -1.40 -23.91 3.91
CA GLN A 227 -2.54 -24.82 4.03
C GLN A 227 -3.85 -24.04 4.11
N THR A 228 -3.89 -22.98 4.92
CA THR A 228 -5.08 -22.13 5.10
C THR A 228 -5.58 -21.58 3.76
N VAL A 229 -4.68 -21.03 2.95
CA VAL A 229 -5.08 -20.47 1.65
C VAL A 229 -5.47 -21.54 0.62
N ALA A 230 -4.86 -22.73 0.69
CA ALA A 230 -5.27 -23.87 -0.12
C ALA A 230 -6.68 -24.34 0.24
N ASP A 231 -6.98 -24.47 1.54
CA ASP A 231 -8.28 -24.88 2.07
C ASP A 231 -9.36 -23.84 1.75
N TYR A 232 -9.04 -22.55 1.86
CA TYR A 232 -9.93 -21.47 1.41
C TYR A 232 -10.25 -21.60 -0.08
N GLY A 233 -9.25 -21.90 -0.92
CA GLY A 233 -9.46 -22.16 -2.35
C GLY A 233 -10.40 -23.35 -2.61
N VAL A 234 -10.31 -24.43 -1.83
CA VAL A 234 -11.25 -25.57 -1.89
C VAL A 234 -12.65 -25.14 -1.50
N TYR A 235 -12.79 -24.41 -0.39
CA TYR A 235 -14.05 -23.88 0.10
C TYR A 235 -14.76 -23.02 -0.96
N VAL A 236 -14.06 -22.04 -1.54
CA VAL A 236 -14.60 -21.15 -2.59
C VAL A 236 -15.06 -21.95 -3.81
N ARG A 237 -14.26 -22.92 -4.28
CA ARG A 237 -14.66 -23.79 -5.41
C ARG A 237 -15.92 -24.57 -5.10
N LYS A 238 -16.03 -25.14 -3.89
CA LYS A 238 -17.22 -25.87 -3.45
C LYS A 238 -18.44 -24.95 -3.41
N LYS A 239 -18.35 -23.77 -2.78
CA LYS A 239 -19.45 -22.81 -2.68
C LYS A 239 -19.90 -22.28 -4.04
N ASN A 240 -18.95 -21.97 -4.93
CA ASN A 240 -19.26 -21.58 -6.29
C ASN A 240 -19.98 -22.70 -7.03
N LYS A 241 -19.52 -23.95 -6.91
CA LYS A 241 -20.19 -25.10 -7.52
C LYS A 241 -21.62 -25.27 -6.99
N GLU A 242 -21.82 -25.21 -5.68
CA GLU A 242 -23.14 -25.28 -5.04
C GLU A 242 -24.09 -24.23 -5.62
N PHE A 243 -23.64 -22.98 -5.77
CA PHE A 243 -24.42 -21.91 -6.37
C PHE A 243 -24.71 -22.15 -7.86
N TRP A 244 -23.70 -22.46 -8.66
CA TRP A 244 -23.86 -22.64 -10.12
C TRP A 244 -24.69 -23.87 -10.49
N ASP A 245 -24.85 -24.83 -9.58
CA ASP A 245 -25.73 -25.98 -9.76
C ASP A 245 -27.22 -25.65 -9.50
N THR A 246 -27.54 -24.51 -8.87
CA THR A 246 -28.92 -24.04 -8.61
C THR A 246 -29.66 -23.59 -9.88
N PRO A 247 -31.02 -23.52 -9.87
CA PRO A 247 -31.78 -22.94 -10.97
C PRO A 247 -31.38 -21.50 -11.30
N GLU A 248 -31.17 -20.67 -10.28
CA GLU A 248 -30.74 -19.27 -10.40
C GLU A 248 -29.34 -19.16 -11.03
N GLY A 249 -28.37 -19.92 -10.53
CA GLY A 249 -27.03 -19.97 -11.11
C GLY A 249 -27.03 -20.42 -12.57
N LYS A 250 -27.83 -21.45 -12.90
CA LYS A 250 -28.00 -21.91 -14.28
C LYS A 250 -28.66 -20.86 -15.17
N GLU A 251 -29.61 -20.10 -14.64
CA GLU A 251 -30.24 -18.99 -15.36
C GLU A 251 -29.24 -17.87 -15.65
N MET A 252 -28.47 -17.43 -14.66
CA MET A 252 -27.41 -16.45 -14.85
C MET A 252 -26.39 -16.91 -15.91
N MET A 253 -25.97 -18.17 -15.89
CA MET A 253 -25.07 -18.73 -16.92
C MET A 253 -25.69 -18.68 -18.32
N ARG A 254 -26.97 -19.03 -18.46
CA ARG A 254 -27.69 -18.93 -19.74
C ARG A 254 -27.77 -17.48 -20.21
N ASN A 255 -28.18 -16.55 -19.35
CA ASN A 255 -28.31 -15.14 -19.67
C ASN A 255 -26.96 -14.54 -20.11
N ASN A 256 -25.87 -14.85 -19.39
CA ASN A 256 -24.52 -14.44 -19.77
C ASN A 256 -24.08 -15.02 -21.13
N LYS A 257 -24.41 -16.29 -21.41
CA LYS A 257 -24.14 -16.89 -22.72
C LYS A 257 -24.91 -16.19 -23.84
N TYR A 258 -26.21 -15.93 -23.63
CA TYR A 258 -27.04 -15.23 -24.61
C TYR A 258 -26.56 -13.79 -24.84
N ALA A 259 -26.21 -13.06 -23.78
CA ALA A 259 -25.62 -11.73 -23.88
C ALA A 259 -24.36 -11.74 -24.75
N ARG A 260 -23.40 -12.64 -24.47
CA ARG A 260 -22.17 -12.77 -25.28
C ARG A 260 -22.44 -13.12 -26.74
N LEU A 261 -23.39 -14.01 -27.02
CA LEU A 261 -23.77 -14.35 -28.40
C LEU A 261 -24.46 -13.18 -29.10
N ALA A 262 -25.28 -12.42 -28.39
CA ALA A 262 -25.90 -11.20 -28.91
C ALA A 262 -24.85 -10.14 -29.23
N THR A 263 -23.90 -9.86 -28.32
CA THR A 263 -22.74 -8.99 -28.57
C THR A 263 -21.96 -9.43 -29.80
N LYS A 264 -21.59 -10.71 -29.87
CA LYS A 264 -20.82 -11.25 -31.00
C LYS A 264 -21.57 -11.09 -32.32
N ARG A 265 -22.85 -11.47 -32.36
CA ARG A 265 -23.68 -11.34 -33.57
C ARG A 265 -23.85 -9.88 -33.98
N HIS A 266 -24.02 -8.99 -33.02
CA HIS A 266 -24.11 -7.56 -33.26
C HIS A 266 -22.80 -7.05 -33.90
N LEU A 267 -21.65 -7.34 -33.30
CA LEU A 267 -20.34 -6.91 -33.82
C LEU A 267 -20.00 -7.52 -35.19
N GLU A 268 -20.46 -8.75 -35.50
CA GLU A 268 -20.25 -9.38 -36.81
C GLU A 268 -21.13 -8.81 -37.94
N ASN A 269 -22.34 -8.33 -37.61
CA ASN A 269 -23.31 -7.88 -38.60
C ASN A 269 -23.48 -6.35 -38.66
N CYS A 270 -23.03 -5.63 -37.63
CA CYS A 270 -23.08 -4.18 -37.62
C CYS A 270 -22.02 -3.62 -38.58
N ARG A 271 -22.49 -3.01 -39.67
CA ARG A 271 -21.65 -2.34 -40.67
C ARG A 271 -21.36 -0.88 -40.34
N LEU A 272 -21.91 -0.38 -39.23
CA LEU A 272 -21.75 0.99 -38.78
C LEU A 272 -20.48 1.09 -37.92
N SER A 273 -19.80 2.25 -37.98
CA SER A 273 -18.69 2.51 -37.07
C SER A 273 -19.19 2.64 -35.63
N LYS A 274 -18.31 2.43 -34.65
CA LYS A 274 -18.61 2.59 -33.21
C LYS A 274 -19.21 3.97 -32.85
N THR A 275 -18.97 5.00 -33.67
CA THR A 275 -19.53 6.36 -33.51
C THR A 275 -20.87 6.59 -34.22
N ALA A 276 -21.34 5.63 -35.01
CA ALA A 276 -22.56 5.71 -35.81
C ALA A 276 -23.64 4.69 -35.38
N CYS A 277 -23.29 3.78 -34.47
CA CYS A 277 -24.23 2.87 -33.83
C CYS A 277 -24.19 3.08 -32.33
N ASP A 278 -25.27 3.63 -31.77
CA ASP A 278 -25.42 3.89 -30.33
C ASP A 278 -25.80 2.62 -29.54
N ASP A 279 -25.52 1.43 -30.09
CA ASP A 279 -25.76 0.17 -29.39
C ASP A 279 -24.68 0.00 -28.30
N PRO A 280 -25.07 -0.18 -27.02
CA PRO A 280 -24.12 -0.35 -25.91
C PRO A 280 -23.22 -1.58 -26.05
N LEU A 281 -23.46 -2.46 -27.03
CA LEU A 281 -22.63 -3.62 -27.35
C LEU A 281 -21.36 -3.27 -28.15
N HIS A 282 -21.20 -2.03 -28.60
CA HIS A 282 -19.96 -1.53 -29.22
C HIS A 282 -18.90 -1.02 -28.22
N ASP A 283 -19.25 -0.87 -26.94
CA ASP A 283 -18.37 -0.38 -25.86
C ASP A 283 -17.51 -1.45 -25.20
#